data_AF-A0A101JX26-F1
#
_entry.id   AF-A0A101JX26-F1
#
_cell.length_a   1.000
_cell.length_b   1.000
_cell.length_c   1.000
_cell.angle_alpha   90.00
_cell.angle_beta   90.00
_cell.angle_gamma   90.00
#
_symmetry.space_group_name_H-M   'P 1'
#
loop_
_entity.id
_entity.type
_entity.pdbx_description
1 polymer ?
#
loop_
_entity_poly.entity_id
_entity_poly.type
_entity_poly.pdbx_seq_one_letter_code
_entity_poly.pdbx_strand_id
1 'polypeptide(L)'
;MSQLALIPKQDLTRPPEPEEFHADMLLLLSAFPSQQRQEPAQVIATYMVALEGHSAAAIHAGIMRFIHGEWPAHDAVWLPSCAMVSRAVKAEAEAIQRRIEAAEGEAFLARRRARTKAKEEADARHAKQLELEHAKRTPEERAAWVAEVRGLLPRVSEGLSDD
;
A
#
# COMPACT_ATOMS: atom_id res chain seq x y z
N MET A 1 15.88 2.65 7.60
CA MET A 1 14.42 2.48 7.73
C MET A 1 13.82 3.88 7.69
N SER A 2 13.23 4.31 6.57
CA SER A 2 12.78 5.70 6.38
C SER A 2 11.51 5.96 7.20
N GLN A 3 11.49 7.03 8.02
CA GLN A 3 10.44 7.38 8.99
C GLN A 3 9.04 7.65 8.38
N LEU A 4 8.91 7.63 7.06
CA LEU A 4 7.65 7.83 6.33
C LEU A 4 6.69 6.62 6.37
N ALA A 5 7.07 5.50 6.98
CA ALA A 5 6.25 4.27 7.02
C ALA A 5 5.03 4.35 7.97
N LEU A 6 4.86 5.44 8.71
CA LEU A 6 3.82 5.60 9.74
C LEU A 6 2.80 6.70 9.45
N ILE A 7 2.92 7.43 8.33
CA ILE A 7 1.97 8.49 7.99
C ILE A 7 0.70 7.84 7.42
N PRO A 8 -0.49 8.08 8.00
CA PRO A 8 -1.76 7.62 7.44
C PRO A 8 -1.91 8.03 5.98
N LYS A 9 -2.45 7.14 5.13
CA LYS A 9 -2.72 7.43 3.71
C LYS A 9 -3.49 8.75 3.53
N GLN A 10 -4.43 9.02 4.42
CA GLN A 10 -5.25 10.24 4.41
C GLN A 10 -4.39 11.50 4.49
N ASP A 11 -3.34 11.49 5.31
CA ASP A 11 -2.44 12.64 5.49
C ASP A 11 -1.50 12.82 4.28
N LEU A 12 -1.24 11.76 3.52
CA LEU A 12 -0.42 11.83 2.30
C LEU A 12 -1.18 12.43 1.10
N THR A 13 -2.51 12.33 1.09
CA THR A 13 -3.35 12.74 -0.05
C THR A 13 -4.25 13.92 0.25
N ARG A 14 -4.32 14.40 1.50
CA ARG A 14 -5.17 15.54 1.84
C ARG A 14 -4.66 16.84 1.20
N PRO A 15 -5.55 17.77 0.84
CA PRO A 15 -5.15 19.11 0.48
C PRO A 15 -4.45 19.80 1.66
N PRO A 16 -3.54 20.76 1.39
CA PRO A 16 -2.94 21.57 2.45
C PRO A 16 -3.97 22.49 3.09
N GLU A 17 -3.88 22.66 4.41
CA GLU A 17 -4.56 23.77 5.07
C GLU A 17 -3.85 25.08 4.69
N PRO A 18 -4.57 26.23 4.66
CA PRO A 18 -3.97 27.50 4.26
C PRO A 18 -2.71 27.87 5.06
N GLU A 19 -2.70 27.61 6.37
CA GLU A 19 -1.57 27.88 7.26
C GLU A 19 -0.36 26.98 6.96
N GLU A 20 -0.61 25.71 6.64
CA GLU A 20 0.44 24.74 6.29
C GLU A 20 1.07 25.10 4.94
N PHE A 21 0.25 25.42 3.95
CA PHE A 21 0.74 25.92 2.67
C PHE A 21 1.59 27.18 2.85
N HIS A 22 1.11 28.12 3.67
CA HIS A 22 1.84 29.34 3.94
C HIS A 22 3.18 29.06 4.63
N ALA A 23 3.23 28.16 5.61
CA ALA A 23 4.45 27.76 6.29
C ALA A 23 5.47 27.12 5.33
N ASP A 24 5.02 26.24 4.44
CA ASP A 24 5.86 25.63 3.40
C ASP A 24 6.43 26.66 2.43
N MET A 25 5.62 27.64 2.03
CA MET A 25 6.10 28.73 1.18
C MET A 25 7.09 29.64 1.90
N LEU A 26 6.85 29.96 3.17
CA LEU A 26 7.80 30.72 3.98
C LEU A 26 9.12 29.97 4.15
N LEU A 27 9.07 28.65 4.30
CA LEU A 27 10.28 27.81 4.35
C LEU A 27 11.07 27.91 3.05
N LEU A 28 10.39 27.79 1.89
CA LEU A 28 11.01 27.97 0.59
C LEU A 28 11.65 29.37 0.46
N LEU A 29 10.90 30.44 0.75
CA LEU A 29 11.41 31.81 0.62
C LEU A 29 12.57 32.10 1.58
N SER A 30 12.56 31.49 2.77
CA SER A 30 13.64 31.64 3.76
C SER A 30 14.93 30.95 3.35
N ALA A 31 14.86 29.89 2.53
CA ALA A 31 16.02 29.22 1.99
C ALA A 31 16.76 30.04 0.91
N PHE A 32 16.09 31.05 0.32
CA PHE A 32 16.66 31.92 -0.72
C PHE A 32 16.55 33.42 -0.34
N PRO A 33 17.19 33.86 0.76
CA PRO A 33 16.95 35.18 1.36
C PRO A 33 17.39 36.34 0.47
N SER A 34 18.42 36.15 -0.36
CA SER A 34 18.95 37.18 -1.27
C SER A 34 17.98 37.57 -2.38
N GLN A 35 16.90 36.79 -2.59
CA GLN A 35 15.94 36.98 -3.68
C GLN A 35 14.53 37.30 -3.17
N GLN A 36 14.40 37.55 -1.87
CA GLN A 36 13.13 37.94 -1.28
C GLN A 36 12.70 39.29 -1.88
N ARG A 37 11.53 39.28 -2.54
CA ARG A 37 10.91 40.48 -3.09
C ARG A 37 10.31 41.32 -1.96
N GLN A 38 10.08 42.60 -2.23
CA GLN A 38 9.42 43.51 -1.29
C GLN A 38 8.02 43.04 -0.89
N GLU A 39 7.39 42.18 -1.70
CA GLU A 39 6.03 41.68 -1.48
C GLU A 39 5.97 40.13 -1.48
N PRO A 40 6.34 39.47 -0.38
CA PRO A 40 6.33 38.01 -0.28
C PRO A 40 4.92 37.41 -0.44
N ALA A 41 3.86 38.12 0.00
CA ALA A 41 2.49 37.67 -0.14
C ALA A 41 2.07 37.45 -1.61
N GLN A 42 2.48 38.32 -2.54
CA GLN A 42 2.17 38.16 -3.97
C GLN A 42 2.89 36.94 -4.57
N VAL A 43 4.13 36.69 -4.13
CA VAL A 43 4.90 35.52 -4.56
C VAL A 43 4.22 34.24 -4.08
N ILE A 44 3.80 34.19 -2.81
CA ILE A 44 3.06 33.06 -2.23
C ILE A 44 1.76 32.79 -2.99
N ALA A 45 1.00 33.82 -3.33
CA ALA A 45 -0.23 33.68 -4.12
C ALA A 45 0.03 33.07 -5.51
N THR A 46 1.17 33.39 -6.14
CA THR A 46 1.56 32.82 -7.44
C THR A 46 1.86 31.31 -7.31
N TYR A 47 2.55 30.91 -6.24
CA TYR A 47 2.77 29.50 -5.95
C TYR A 47 1.48 28.76 -5.63
N MET A 48 0.56 29.40 -4.90
CA MET A 48 -0.74 28.81 -4.57
C MET A 48 -1.50 28.39 -5.83
N VAL A 49 -1.52 29.25 -6.85
CA VAL A 49 -2.13 28.91 -8.15
C VAL A 49 -1.37 27.80 -8.86
N ALA A 50 -0.03 27.83 -8.84
CA ALA A 50 0.78 26.83 -9.54
C ALA A 50 0.75 25.43 -8.90
N LEU A 51 0.39 25.35 -7.63
CA LEU A 51 0.40 24.12 -6.82
C LEU A 51 -1.02 23.64 -6.47
N GLU A 52 -2.04 24.28 -7.03
CA GLU A 52 -3.44 23.89 -6.84
C GLU A 52 -3.65 22.41 -7.21
N GLY A 53 -4.41 21.69 -6.37
CA GLY A 53 -4.74 20.28 -6.58
C GLY A 53 -3.69 19.28 -6.09
N HIS A 54 -2.55 19.74 -5.54
CA HIS A 54 -1.56 18.87 -4.92
C HIS A 54 -1.77 18.73 -3.40
N SER A 55 -1.37 17.58 -2.84
CA SER A 55 -1.48 17.32 -1.41
C SER A 55 -0.41 18.05 -0.62
N ALA A 56 -0.68 18.29 0.68
CA ALA A 56 0.27 18.89 1.61
C ALA A 56 1.62 18.17 1.59
N ALA A 57 1.59 16.83 1.68
CA ALA A 57 2.79 16.01 1.68
C ALA A 57 3.60 16.15 0.38
N ALA A 58 2.94 16.24 -0.78
CA ALA A 58 3.63 16.41 -2.06
C ALA A 58 4.26 17.80 -2.19
N ILE A 59 3.55 18.84 -1.72
CA ILE A 59 4.04 20.22 -1.71
C ILE A 59 5.27 20.34 -0.83
N HIS A 60 5.17 19.90 0.42
CA HIS A 60 6.27 19.90 1.38
C HIS A 60 7.48 19.13 0.83
N ALA A 61 7.30 17.89 0.38
CA ALA A 61 8.38 17.07 -0.16
C ALA A 61 9.03 17.72 -1.39
N GLY A 62 8.24 18.29 -2.30
CA GLY A 62 8.73 18.97 -3.50
C GLY A 62 9.58 20.20 -3.16
N ILE A 63 9.17 20.98 -2.16
CA ILE A 63 9.93 22.16 -1.68
C ILE A 63 11.24 21.74 -1.03
N MET A 64 11.21 20.72 -0.17
CA MET A 64 12.40 20.26 0.54
C MET A 64 13.51 19.81 -0.43
N ARG A 65 13.15 19.27 -1.60
CA ARG A 65 14.13 18.94 -2.63
C ARG A 65 14.91 20.13 -3.16
N PHE A 66 14.30 21.31 -3.27
CA PHE A 66 15.03 22.53 -3.63
C PHE A 66 15.93 23.01 -2.50
N ILE A 67 15.41 22.98 -1.27
CA ILE A 67 16.15 23.40 -0.07
C ILE A 67 17.39 22.52 0.15
N HIS A 68 17.28 21.22 -0.13
CA HIS A 68 18.39 20.27 -0.02
C HIS A 68 19.30 20.21 -1.26
N GLY A 69 18.98 20.92 -2.35
CA GLY A 69 19.73 20.86 -3.60
C GLY A 69 19.61 19.52 -4.35
N GLU A 70 18.51 18.79 -4.15
CA GLU A 70 18.23 17.47 -4.75
C GLU A 70 17.50 17.55 -6.10
N TRP A 71 17.22 18.77 -6.60
CA TRP A 71 16.57 18.97 -7.89
C TRP A 71 17.60 19.19 -9.02
N PRO A 72 17.79 18.22 -9.95
CA PRO A 72 18.94 18.23 -10.87
C PRO A 72 19.02 19.42 -11.82
N ALA A 73 17.88 20.04 -12.13
CA ALA A 73 17.77 21.15 -13.08
C ALA A 73 17.71 22.52 -12.40
N HIS A 74 18.05 22.60 -11.11
CA HIS A 74 17.98 23.83 -10.33
C HIS A 74 19.36 24.22 -9.81
N ASP A 75 19.72 25.48 -10.05
CA ASP A 75 20.84 26.12 -9.40
C ASP A 75 20.38 26.57 -8.01
N ALA A 76 20.93 25.94 -6.96
CA ALA A 76 20.61 26.19 -5.56
C ALA A 76 20.91 27.62 -5.08
N VAL A 77 21.47 28.48 -5.94
CA VAL A 77 21.64 29.91 -5.68
C VAL A 77 20.35 30.70 -5.92
N TRP A 78 19.51 30.28 -6.85
CA TRP A 78 18.33 31.05 -7.29
C TRP A 78 17.04 30.52 -6.69
N LEU A 79 16.10 31.41 -6.37
CA LEU A 79 14.76 30.97 -6.00
C LEU A 79 14.17 30.20 -7.19
N PRO A 80 13.67 28.96 -7.00
CA PRO A 80 13.08 28.21 -8.11
C PRO A 80 11.87 28.97 -8.68
N SER A 81 11.55 28.75 -9.95
CA SER A 81 10.31 29.29 -10.52
C SER A 81 9.10 28.45 -10.08
N CYS A 82 7.90 29.03 -10.12
CA CYS A 82 6.67 28.30 -9.83
C CYS A 82 6.49 27.05 -10.72
N ALA A 83 6.93 27.11 -11.98
CA ALA A 83 6.91 25.97 -12.89
C ALA A 83 7.89 24.86 -12.46
N MET A 84 9.05 25.21 -11.91
CA MET A 84 10.00 24.22 -11.38
C MET A 84 9.43 23.55 -10.13
N VAL A 85 8.87 24.33 -9.21
CA VAL A 85 8.26 23.79 -7.99
C VAL A 85 7.07 22.89 -8.33
N SER A 86 6.19 23.31 -9.24
CA SER A 86 5.06 22.49 -9.71
C SER A 86 5.51 21.14 -10.29
N ARG A 87 6.60 21.11 -11.08
CA ARG A 87 7.17 19.85 -11.59
C ARG A 87 7.70 18.95 -10.49
N ALA A 88 8.37 19.51 -9.48
CA ALA A 88 8.87 18.73 -8.35
C ALA A 88 7.73 18.16 -7.52
N VAL A 89 6.74 18.99 -7.19
CA VAL A 89 5.54 18.57 -6.45
C VAL A 89 4.77 17.49 -7.19
N LYS A 90 4.64 17.60 -8.53
CA LYS A 90 4.03 16.55 -9.35
C LYS A 90 4.79 15.23 -9.28
N ALA A 91 6.12 15.28 -9.38
CA ALA A 91 6.96 14.08 -9.29
C ALA A 91 6.83 13.39 -7.91
N GLU A 92 6.73 14.18 -6.84
CA GLU A 92 6.50 13.66 -5.49
C GLU A 92 5.09 13.10 -5.31
N ALA A 93 4.06 13.75 -5.87
CA ALA A 93 2.70 13.22 -5.86
C ALA A 93 2.62 11.84 -6.55
N GLU A 94 3.28 11.68 -7.70
CA GLU A 94 3.39 10.40 -8.41
C GLU A 94 4.19 9.35 -7.61
N ALA A 95 5.23 9.76 -6.88
CA ALA A 95 5.99 8.87 -6.01
C ALA A 95 5.17 8.40 -4.79
N ILE A 96 4.43 9.32 -4.15
CA ILE A 96 3.51 9.02 -3.05
C ILE A 96 2.43 8.04 -3.51
N GLN A 97 1.81 8.29 -4.66
CA GLN A 97 0.78 7.42 -5.22
C GLN A 97 1.31 5.99 -5.45
N ARG A 98 2.49 5.84 -6.06
CA ARG A 98 3.12 4.52 -6.24
C ARG A 98 3.40 3.80 -4.93
N ARG A 99 3.79 4.53 -3.87
CA ARG A 99 4.04 3.95 -2.55
C ARG A 99 2.75 3.47 -1.89
N ILE A 100 1.66 4.22 -2.04
CA ILE A 100 0.33 3.82 -1.57
C ILE A 100 -0.11 2.53 -2.26
N GLU A 101 -0.02 2.47 -3.59
CA GLU A 101 -0.40 1.29 -4.38
C GLU A 101 0.42 0.05 -4.01
N ALA A 102 1.73 0.21 -3.81
CA ALA A 102 2.60 -0.86 -3.37
C ALA A 102 2.18 -1.40 -1.98
N ALA A 103 1.92 -0.49 -1.03
CA ALA A 103 1.50 -0.87 0.33
C ALA A 103 0.14 -1.59 0.34
N GLU A 104 -0.80 -1.14 -0.50
CA GLU A 104 -2.11 -1.79 -0.66
C GLU A 104 -1.99 -3.18 -1.30
N GLY A 105 -1.13 -3.32 -2.31
CA GLY A 105 -0.80 -4.61 -2.92
C GLY A 105 -0.20 -5.59 -1.93
N GLU A 106 0.76 -5.15 -1.11
CA GLU A 106 1.36 -5.97 -0.05
C GLU A 106 0.34 -6.39 1.02
N ALA A 107 -0.49 -5.45 1.47
CA ALA A 107 -1.55 -5.73 2.44
C ALA A 107 -2.58 -6.74 1.89
N PHE A 108 -2.94 -6.64 0.62
CA PHE A 108 -3.82 -7.59 -0.05
C PHE A 108 -3.21 -8.99 -0.10
N LEU A 109 -1.93 -9.11 -0.50
CA LEU A 109 -1.22 -10.38 -0.54
C LEU A 109 -1.06 -11.00 0.85
N ALA A 110 -0.79 -10.19 1.87
CA ALA A 110 -0.72 -10.63 3.27
C ALA A 110 -2.06 -11.21 3.75
N ARG A 111 -3.18 -10.51 3.49
CA ARG A 111 -4.53 -11.00 3.81
C ARG A 111 -4.86 -12.30 3.11
N ARG A 112 -4.48 -12.44 1.83
CA ARG A 112 -4.68 -13.68 1.06
C ARG A 112 -3.90 -14.84 1.66
N ARG A 113 -2.62 -14.64 1.99
CA ARG A 113 -1.77 -15.66 2.64
C ARG A 113 -2.33 -16.08 4.00
N ALA A 114 -2.78 -15.12 4.81
CA ALA A 114 -3.41 -15.39 6.10
C ALA A 114 -4.68 -16.23 5.96
N ARG A 115 -5.51 -15.93 4.95
CA ARG A 115 -6.73 -16.72 4.66
C ARG A 115 -6.41 -18.15 4.22
N THR A 116 -5.42 -18.33 3.35
CA THR A 116 -5.00 -19.68 2.94
C THR A 116 -4.49 -20.49 4.13
N LYS A 117 -3.62 -19.89 4.94
CA LYS A 117 -3.09 -20.54 6.15
C LYS A 117 -4.21 -20.92 7.13
N ALA A 118 -5.17 -20.02 7.37
CA ALA A 118 -6.31 -20.29 8.24
C ALA A 118 -7.18 -21.44 7.72
N LYS A 119 -7.33 -21.57 6.40
CA LYS A 119 -8.06 -22.69 5.78
C LYS A 119 -7.31 -24.01 5.99
N GLU A 120 -6.01 -24.04 5.70
CA GLU A 120 -5.17 -25.23 5.90
C GLU A 120 -5.18 -25.70 7.37
N GLU A 121 -5.13 -24.76 8.33
CA GLU A 121 -5.25 -25.07 9.75
C GLU A 121 -6.63 -25.62 10.13
N ALA A 122 -7.71 -25.11 9.54
CA ALA A 122 -9.06 -25.61 9.77
C ALA A 122 -9.24 -27.04 9.20
N ASP A 123 -8.76 -27.26 7.97
CA ASP A 123 -8.80 -28.56 7.31
C ASP A 123 -7.97 -29.60 8.09
N ALA A 124 -6.79 -29.22 8.61
CA ALA A 124 -5.97 -30.09 9.45
C ALA A 124 -6.63 -30.43 10.80
N ARG A 125 -7.32 -29.47 11.43
CA ARG A 125 -8.09 -29.73 12.67
C ARG A 125 -9.24 -30.69 12.42
N HIS A 126 -9.97 -30.51 11.33
CA HIS A 126 -11.07 -31.38 10.94
C HIS A 126 -10.59 -32.80 10.66
N ALA A 127 -9.49 -32.97 9.90
CA ALA A 127 -8.89 -34.27 9.65
C ALA A 127 -8.49 -34.99 10.95
N LYS A 128 -7.82 -34.28 11.86
CA LYS A 128 -7.45 -34.83 13.17
C LYS A 128 -8.67 -35.22 14.03
N GLN A 129 -9.76 -34.46 13.91
CA GLN A 129 -11.01 -34.77 14.62
C GLN A 129 -11.66 -36.05 14.07
N LEU A 130 -11.69 -36.21 12.74
CA LEU A 130 -12.15 -37.45 12.09
C LEU A 130 -11.30 -38.66 12.48
N GLU A 131 -9.97 -38.51 12.57
CA GLU A 131 -9.07 -39.58 13.04
C GLU A 131 -9.41 -40.00 14.49
N LEU A 132 -9.63 -39.02 15.37
CA LEU A 132 -10.00 -39.29 16.77
C LEU A 132 -11.38 -39.95 16.88
N GLU A 133 -12.35 -39.57 16.05
CA GLU A 133 -13.67 -40.21 15.99
C GLU A 133 -13.56 -41.64 15.47
N HIS A 134 -12.78 -41.88 14.40
CA HIS A 134 -12.51 -43.23 13.91
C HIS A 134 -11.82 -44.11 14.96
N ALA A 135 -10.87 -43.56 15.73
CA ALA A 135 -10.17 -44.28 16.79
C ALA A 135 -11.12 -44.75 17.90
N LYS A 136 -12.18 -43.97 18.20
CA LYS A 136 -13.18 -44.28 19.23
C LYS A 136 -14.23 -45.31 18.81
N ARG A 137 -14.36 -45.63 17.52
CA ARG A 137 -15.35 -46.62 17.04
C ARG A 137 -15.02 -48.02 17.53
N THR A 138 -16.06 -48.73 17.99
CA THR A 138 -15.98 -50.14 18.38
C THR A 138 -15.73 -51.05 17.16
N PRO A 139 -15.27 -52.30 17.34
CA PRO A 139 -15.05 -53.23 16.23
C PRO A 139 -16.30 -53.48 15.38
N GLU A 140 -17.48 -53.50 16.00
CA GLU A 140 -18.77 -53.70 15.34
C GLU A 140 -19.17 -52.49 14.47
N GLU A 141 -18.96 -51.27 14.98
CA GLU A 141 -19.19 -50.02 14.23
C GLU A 141 -18.22 -49.86 13.05
N ARG A 142 -16.97 -50.32 13.20
CA ARG A 142 -16.00 -50.35 12.10
C ARG A 142 -16.42 -51.34 11.01
N ALA A 143 -16.94 -52.51 11.39
CA ALA A 143 -17.43 -53.51 10.43
C ALA A 143 -18.65 -53.01 9.64
N ALA A 144 -19.59 -52.33 10.29
CA ALA A 144 -20.76 -51.72 9.65
C ALA A 144 -20.36 -50.63 8.63
N TRP A 145 -19.41 -49.76 9.00
CA TRP A 145 -18.93 -48.70 8.10
C TRP A 145 -18.18 -49.25 6.88
N VAL A 146 -17.35 -50.28 7.05
CA VAL A 146 -16.66 -50.95 5.92
C VAL A 146 -17.69 -51.55 4.95
N ALA A 147 -18.76 -52.16 5.46
CA ALA A 147 -19.83 -52.70 4.62
C ALA A 147 -20.56 -51.61 3.83
N GLU A 148 -20.82 -50.44 4.44
CA GLU A 148 -21.46 -49.29 3.81
C GLU A 148 -20.58 -48.67 2.71
N VAL A 149 -19.29 -48.42 2.98
CA VAL A 149 -18.34 -47.90 1.99
C VAL A 149 -18.15 -48.86 0.83
N ARG A 150 -18.12 -50.18 1.10
CA ARG A 150 -18.00 -51.21 0.06
C ARG A 150 -19.25 -51.34 -0.80
N GLY A 151 -20.43 -51.00 -0.26
CA GLY A 151 -21.69 -50.93 -0.99
C GLY A 151 -21.82 -49.70 -1.89
N LEU A 152 -21.06 -48.63 -1.61
CA LEU A 152 -21.04 -47.37 -2.37
C LEU A 152 -20.00 -47.33 -3.50
N LEU A 153 -19.08 -48.30 -3.56
CA LEU A 153 -18.14 -48.41 -4.68
C LEU A 153 -18.86 -48.94 -5.92
N PRO A 154 -18.74 -48.27 -7.10
CA PRO A 154 -19.27 -48.82 -8.33
C PRO A 154 -18.60 -50.16 -8.59
N ARG A 155 -19.40 -51.19 -8.84
CA ARG A 155 -18.90 -52.49 -9.31
C ARG A 155 -18.24 -52.26 -10.67
N VAL A 156 -16.92 -52.06 -10.68
CA VAL A 156 -16.11 -52.26 -11.88
C VAL A 156 -16.02 -53.77 -12.07
N SER A 157 -17.13 -54.38 -12.46
CA SER A 157 -17.16 -55.76 -12.90
C SER A 157 -16.67 -55.78 -14.34
N GLU A 158 -15.43 -56.25 -14.50
CA GLU A 158 -15.06 -57.29 -15.45
C GLU A 158 -15.79 -57.24 -16.80
N GLY A 159 -15.16 -56.53 -17.73
CA GLY A 159 -15.44 -56.60 -19.16
C GLY A 159 -14.15 -56.80 -19.95
N LEU A 160 -13.33 -57.77 -19.56
CA LEU A 160 -12.29 -58.36 -20.42
C LEU A 160 -12.69 -59.80 -20.66
N SER A 161 -13.59 -59.97 -21.63
CA SER A 161 -13.85 -61.24 -22.30
C SER A 161 -12.64 -61.51 -23.18
N ASP A 162 -11.86 -62.54 -22.86
CA ASP A 162 -11.11 -63.27 -23.86
C ASP A 162 -12.13 -64.02 -24.73
N ASP A 163 -12.24 -63.62 -25.99
CA ASP A 163 -12.49 -64.47 -27.17
C ASP A 163 -12.43 -63.62 -28.46
#